data_AF-A0A2T3BGF7-F1
#
_entry.id   AF-A0A2T3BGF7-F1
#
_cell.length_a   1.000
_cell.length_b   1.000
_cell.length_c   1.000
_cell.angle_alpha   90.00
_cell.angle_beta   90.00
_cell.angle_gamma   90.00
#
_symmetry.space_group_name_H-M   'P 1'
#
loop_
_entity.id
_entity.type
_entity.pdbx_description
1 polymer ?
#
loop_
_entity_poly.entity_id
_entity_poly.type
_entity_poly.pdbx_seq_one_letter_code
_entity_poly.pdbx_strand_id
1 'polypeptide(L)'
;MPEWRGLFFDLIDSSIAPPGLFRSIIIELGKIKPYHDVYYDGKAFAYAFGNILKLRMDIRQLASITLQRLSDTYNLSMDIAEPAAKDKFMGVHLYTHQDTLGPEAGWPALDRTYAAYENETKMYLEQASKSNYSVIYVASTDRNEVSQFAEDAKPMIVTSKFNLLGMGREIEMLARLTPEQQTFIDFLVLQKASEFWGVGHSAFSWNVALKRHTFLSDGKFEDGKNAFDDELSHIYGRKGENQMLATRMWP
;
A
#
# COMPACT_ATOMS: atom_id res chain seq x y z
N MET A 1 14.13 -37.95 7.73
CA MET A 1 13.63 -36.83 6.90
C MET A 1 12.48 -36.17 7.65
N PRO A 2 12.21 -34.86 7.45
CA PRO A 2 11.09 -34.20 8.09
C PRO A 2 9.75 -34.83 7.67
N GLU A 3 8.85 -35.04 8.62
CA GLU A 3 7.54 -35.69 8.45
C GLU A 3 6.65 -34.99 7.41
N TRP A 4 6.73 -33.65 7.32
CA TRP A 4 5.99 -32.86 6.34
C TRP A 4 6.27 -33.24 4.89
N ARG A 5 7.49 -33.76 4.60
CA ARG A 5 7.89 -34.11 3.25
C ARG A 5 7.13 -35.33 2.75
N GLY A 6 6.92 -36.33 3.61
CA GLY A 6 6.13 -37.53 3.27
C GLY A 6 4.68 -37.16 2.98
N LEU A 7 4.06 -36.43 3.90
CA LEU A 7 2.68 -35.95 3.78
C LEU A 7 2.43 -35.11 2.51
N PHE A 8 3.42 -34.30 2.11
CA PHE A 8 3.33 -33.50 0.90
C PHE A 8 3.37 -34.34 -0.38
N PHE A 9 4.24 -35.35 -0.45
CA PHE A 9 4.29 -36.24 -1.61
C PHE A 9 3.06 -37.13 -1.70
N ASP A 10 2.55 -37.63 -0.57
CA ASP A 10 1.30 -38.38 -0.52
C ASP A 10 0.12 -37.53 -1.03
N LEU A 11 0.06 -36.24 -0.66
CA LEU A 11 -0.94 -35.31 -1.15
C LEU A 11 -0.83 -35.11 -2.68
N ILE A 12 0.38 -34.90 -3.20
CA ILE A 12 0.61 -34.76 -4.64
C ILE A 12 0.17 -36.02 -5.38
N ASP A 13 0.62 -37.19 -4.93
CA ASP A 13 0.33 -38.46 -5.58
C ASP A 13 -1.17 -38.78 -5.56
N SER A 14 -1.88 -38.41 -4.48
CA SER A 14 -3.33 -38.56 -4.39
C SER A 14 -4.12 -37.53 -5.23
N SER A 15 -3.50 -36.41 -5.62
CA SER A 15 -4.15 -35.30 -6.34
C SER A 15 -3.84 -35.26 -7.84
N ILE A 16 -2.90 -36.06 -8.33
CA ILE A 16 -2.56 -36.15 -9.76
C ILE A 16 -3.62 -36.98 -10.49
N ALA A 17 -4.27 -36.37 -11.50
CA ALA A 17 -5.15 -37.09 -12.42
C ALA A 17 -4.36 -38.12 -13.25
N PRO A 18 -4.98 -39.24 -13.67
CA PRO A 18 -4.28 -40.27 -14.44
C PRO A 18 -3.64 -39.72 -15.73
N PRO A 19 -2.55 -40.35 -16.22
CA PRO A 19 -1.79 -39.87 -17.38
C PRO A 19 -2.71 -39.65 -18.59
N GLY A 20 -2.72 -38.44 -19.15
CA GLY A 20 -3.48 -38.09 -20.36
C GLY A 20 -4.50 -36.96 -20.19
N LEU A 21 -4.81 -36.55 -18.96
CA LEU A 21 -5.58 -35.33 -18.69
C LEU A 21 -4.64 -34.26 -18.09
N PHE A 22 -4.14 -33.34 -18.91
CA PHE A 22 -3.52 -32.10 -18.42
C PHE A 22 -4.60 -31.20 -17.80
N ARG A 23 -5.02 -31.52 -16.57
CA ARG A 23 -5.78 -30.59 -15.73
C ARG A 23 -4.82 -29.95 -14.75
N SER A 24 -4.82 -28.62 -14.68
CA SER A 24 -4.11 -27.88 -13.65
C SER A 24 -4.57 -28.37 -12.28
N ILE A 25 -3.65 -28.85 -11.45
CA ILE A 25 -3.93 -29.17 -10.05
C ILE A 25 -3.91 -27.85 -9.30
N ILE A 26 -5.06 -27.43 -8.77
CA ILE A 26 -5.16 -26.28 -7.89
C ILE A 26 -5.03 -26.81 -6.47
N ILE A 27 -3.88 -26.54 -5.84
CA ILE A 27 -3.68 -26.81 -4.42
C ILE A 27 -4.01 -25.52 -3.67
N GLU A 28 -5.12 -25.55 -2.93
CA GLU A 28 -5.44 -24.46 -2.01
C GLU A 28 -4.52 -24.57 -0.80
N LEU A 29 -3.41 -23.84 -0.86
CA LEU A 29 -2.66 -23.54 0.33
C LEU A 29 -3.57 -22.63 1.18
N GLY A 30 -4.04 -23.11 2.32
CA GLY A 30 -4.81 -22.29 3.26
C GLY A 30 -4.03 -21.02 3.68
N LYS A 31 -4.53 -20.22 4.63
CA LYS A 31 -3.83 -18.98 5.05
C LYS A 31 -2.40 -19.26 5.54
N ILE A 32 -1.41 -19.18 4.65
CA ILE A 32 0.01 -19.23 4.97
C ILE A 32 0.35 -17.85 5.52
N LYS A 33 0.55 -17.77 6.83
CA LYS A 33 1.24 -16.61 7.40
C LYS A 33 2.71 -16.73 7.00
N PRO A 34 3.34 -15.72 6.38
CA PRO A 34 4.78 -15.76 6.17
C PRO A 34 5.42 -15.90 7.55
N TYR A 35 6.24 -16.93 7.78
CA TYR A 35 6.90 -17.19 9.07
C TYR A 35 8.37 -16.73 9.09
N HIS A 36 8.96 -16.51 7.92
CA HIS A 36 10.36 -16.14 7.75
C HIS A 36 10.53 -14.63 7.88
N ASP A 37 11.44 -14.21 8.74
CA ASP A 37 11.90 -12.82 8.81
C ASP A 37 12.92 -12.59 7.70
N VAL A 38 12.62 -11.65 6.79
CA VAL A 38 13.42 -11.41 5.59
C VAL A 38 14.82 -10.89 5.90
N TYR A 39 15.04 -10.36 7.11
CA TYR A 39 16.35 -9.89 7.54
C TYR A 39 17.33 -11.02 7.83
N TYR A 40 16.86 -12.27 8.03
CA TYR A 40 17.75 -13.44 8.12
C TYR A 40 18.53 -13.71 6.83
N ASP A 41 18.02 -13.27 5.67
CA ASP A 41 18.71 -13.40 4.38
C ASP A 41 19.76 -12.29 4.17
N GLY A 42 19.91 -11.38 5.14
CA GLY A 42 20.83 -10.25 5.14
C GLY A 42 20.20 -8.96 4.59
N LYS A 43 20.57 -7.81 5.18
CA LYS A 43 19.99 -6.49 4.87
C LYS A 43 20.03 -6.16 3.36
N ALA A 44 21.13 -6.47 2.68
CA ALA A 44 21.28 -6.21 1.25
C ALA A 44 20.27 -7.00 0.40
N PHE A 45 20.02 -8.27 0.75
CA PHE A 45 19.02 -9.09 0.06
C PHE A 45 17.61 -8.62 0.38
N ALA A 46 17.31 -8.40 1.68
CA ALA A 46 16.01 -7.94 2.14
C ALA A 46 15.55 -6.66 1.43
N TYR A 47 16.45 -5.71 1.19
CA TYR A 47 16.13 -4.43 0.53
C TYR A 47 16.16 -4.48 -1.00
N ALA A 48 16.74 -5.52 -1.59
CA ALA A 48 16.84 -5.65 -3.03
C ALA A 48 15.76 -6.56 -3.63
N PHE A 49 15.29 -7.56 -2.90
CA PHE A 49 14.43 -8.61 -3.43
C PHE A 49 13.09 -8.09 -3.96
N GLY A 50 12.44 -7.15 -3.26
CA GLY A 50 11.18 -6.55 -3.72
C GLY A 50 11.31 -5.80 -5.04
N ASN A 51 12.51 -5.28 -5.35
CA ASN A 51 12.80 -4.61 -6.63
C ASN A 51 12.88 -5.55 -7.84
N ILE A 52 12.96 -6.87 -7.62
CA ILE A 52 12.96 -7.85 -8.71
C ILE A 52 11.61 -7.82 -9.43
N LEU A 53 10.52 -7.57 -8.70
CA LEU A 53 9.18 -7.49 -9.24
C LEU A 53 8.99 -6.20 -10.03
N LYS A 54 9.24 -6.28 -11.34
CA LYS A 54 8.87 -5.22 -12.27
C LYS A 54 7.35 -5.22 -12.48
N LEU A 55 6.66 -4.23 -11.91
CA LEU A 55 5.24 -4.00 -12.18
C LEU A 55 4.96 -3.85 -13.70
N ARG A 56 3.73 -4.14 -14.11
CA ARG A 56 3.33 -4.09 -15.53
C ARG A 56 3.59 -2.70 -16.13
N MET A 57 3.94 -2.67 -17.42
CA MET A 57 4.31 -1.43 -18.12
C MET A 57 3.16 -0.41 -18.14
N ASP A 58 1.92 -0.86 -18.35
CA ASP A 58 0.73 -0.01 -18.35
C ASP A 58 0.49 0.66 -16.99
N ILE A 59 0.67 -0.07 -15.89
CA ILE A 59 0.58 0.47 -14.52
C ILE A 59 1.67 1.54 -14.29
N ARG A 60 2.93 1.25 -14.65
CA ARG A 60 4.02 2.23 -14.50
C ARG A 60 3.79 3.48 -15.35
N GLN A 61 3.26 3.31 -16.56
CA GLN A 61 2.92 4.42 -17.45
C GLN A 61 1.82 5.29 -16.82
N LEU A 62 0.73 4.68 -16.32
CA LEU A 62 -0.33 5.41 -15.65
C LEU A 62 0.17 6.14 -14.39
N ALA A 63 0.99 5.50 -13.56
CA ALA A 63 1.57 6.15 -12.38
C ALA A 63 2.46 7.35 -12.75
N SER A 64 3.26 7.23 -13.82
CA SER A 64 4.10 8.33 -14.31
C SER A 64 3.25 9.50 -14.80
N ILE A 65 2.16 9.20 -15.54
CA ILE A 65 1.21 10.22 -15.99
C ILE A 65 0.49 10.86 -14.80
N THR A 66 0.10 10.08 -13.79
CA THR A 66 -0.52 10.59 -12.56
C THR A 66 0.41 11.58 -11.85
N LEU A 67 1.69 11.24 -11.65
CA LEU A 67 2.67 12.14 -11.02
C LEU A 67 2.92 13.40 -11.84
N GLN A 68 3.03 13.26 -13.17
CA GLN A 68 3.18 14.41 -14.06
C GLN A 68 1.98 15.35 -13.96
N ARG A 69 0.76 14.81 -14.07
CA ARG A 69 -0.48 15.60 -13.95
C ARG A 69 -0.65 16.20 -12.56
N LEU A 70 -0.25 15.49 -11.50
CA LEU A 70 -0.23 16.02 -10.13
C LEU A 70 0.68 17.25 -10.05
N SER A 71 1.89 17.17 -10.64
CA SER A 71 2.83 18.28 -10.68
C SER A 71 2.27 19.47 -11.47
N ASP A 72 1.73 19.21 -12.66
CA ASP A 72 1.27 20.25 -13.59
C ASP A 72 -0.01 20.94 -13.09
N THR A 73 -0.98 20.16 -12.60
CA THR A 73 -2.30 20.67 -12.16
C THR A 73 -2.17 21.59 -10.96
N TYR A 74 -1.24 21.30 -10.05
CA TYR A 74 -1.07 22.05 -8.80
C TYR A 74 0.25 22.81 -8.72
N ASN A 75 0.97 22.94 -9.83
CA ASN A 75 2.22 23.69 -9.96
C ASN A 75 3.29 23.31 -8.90
N LEU A 76 3.44 22.01 -8.64
CA LEU A 76 4.33 21.53 -7.58
C LEU A 76 5.81 21.53 -7.98
N SER A 77 6.13 21.59 -9.29
CA SER A 77 7.52 21.52 -9.80
C SER A 77 8.29 20.35 -9.20
N MET A 78 7.78 19.12 -9.40
CA MET A 78 8.38 17.90 -8.84
C MET A 78 9.41 17.31 -9.81
N ASP A 79 10.55 16.86 -9.29
CA ASP A 79 11.41 15.93 -10.03
C ASP A 79 10.97 14.50 -9.73
N ILE A 80 10.42 13.81 -10.73
CA ILE A 80 9.90 12.45 -10.59
C ILE A 80 11.06 11.44 -10.45
N ALA A 81 12.30 11.80 -10.80
CA ALA A 81 13.48 10.95 -10.60
C ALA A 81 13.86 10.83 -9.12
N GLU A 82 13.60 11.86 -8.32
CA GLU A 82 13.92 11.87 -6.89
C GLU A 82 13.10 10.83 -6.11
N PRO A 83 13.66 10.17 -5.08
CA PRO A 83 12.95 9.14 -4.31
C PRO A 83 11.64 9.63 -3.68
N ALA A 84 11.61 10.91 -3.25
CA ALA A 84 10.43 11.57 -2.71
C ALA A 84 10.35 13.02 -3.22
N ALA A 85 9.14 13.48 -3.52
CA ALA A 85 8.85 14.86 -3.91
C ALA A 85 8.78 15.72 -2.64
N LYS A 86 9.93 16.11 -2.09
CA LYS A 86 10.04 16.85 -0.84
C LYS A 86 9.30 18.20 -0.87
N ASP A 87 8.53 18.49 0.19
CA ASP A 87 7.76 19.72 0.37
C ASP A 87 6.71 19.99 -0.74
N LYS A 88 6.20 18.94 -1.39
CA LYS A 88 5.29 19.03 -2.55
C LYS A 88 3.86 18.60 -2.23
N PHE A 89 3.67 17.41 -1.68
CA PHE A 89 2.34 16.88 -1.37
C PHE A 89 2.39 15.82 -0.27
N MET A 90 1.31 15.76 0.49
CA MET A 90 1.07 14.68 1.45
C MET A 90 0.37 13.51 0.75
N GLY A 91 0.83 12.29 0.98
CA GLY A 91 0.20 11.07 0.49
C GLY A 91 -0.60 10.41 1.61
N VAL A 92 -1.84 10.01 1.32
CA VAL A 92 -2.72 9.32 2.27
C VAL A 92 -3.28 8.05 1.63
N HIS A 93 -3.39 6.97 2.40
CA HIS A 93 -4.12 5.76 2.01
C HIS A 93 -5.35 5.56 2.91
N LEU A 94 -6.54 5.66 2.31
CA LEU A 94 -7.80 5.33 2.97
C LEU A 94 -8.08 3.84 2.77
N TYR A 95 -8.12 3.07 3.85
CA TYR A 95 -8.37 1.64 3.82
C TYR A 95 -9.67 1.30 4.53
N THR A 96 -10.76 1.72 3.93
CA THR A 96 -12.10 1.55 4.49
C THR A 96 -12.82 0.48 3.69
N HIS A 97 -12.77 -0.75 4.18
CA HIS A 97 -13.60 -1.84 3.67
C HIS A 97 -14.81 -1.99 4.60
N GLN A 98 -15.95 -1.44 4.18
CA GLN A 98 -17.23 -1.59 4.90
C GLN A 98 -17.56 -3.08 5.18
N ASP A 99 -17.14 -3.99 4.29
CA ASP A 99 -17.39 -5.43 4.42
C ASP A 99 -16.39 -6.18 5.33
N THR A 100 -15.25 -5.57 5.71
CA THR A 100 -14.22 -6.24 6.55
C THR A 100 -14.28 -5.89 8.03
N LEU A 101 -15.13 -4.93 8.42
CA LEU A 101 -15.25 -4.47 9.80
C LEU A 101 -16.46 -5.04 10.53
N GLY A 102 -17.23 -5.91 9.87
CA GLY A 102 -18.29 -6.68 10.51
C GLY A 102 -17.74 -7.68 11.55
N PRO A 103 -18.52 -8.06 12.57
CA PRO A 103 -18.17 -9.14 13.50
C PRO A 103 -17.78 -10.45 12.79
N GLU A 104 -18.35 -10.69 11.60
CA GLU A 104 -18.13 -11.88 10.78
C GLU A 104 -16.72 -11.99 10.19
N ALA A 105 -16.01 -10.87 10.03
CA ALA A 105 -14.63 -10.86 9.54
C ALA A 105 -13.60 -11.24 10.62
N GLY A 106 -14.02 -11.42 11.88
CA GLY A 106 -13.19 -11.95 12.97
C GLY A 106 -12.13 -10.98 13.51
N TRP A 107 -12.20 -9.69 13.16
CA TRP A 107 -11.25 -8.70 13.67
C TRP A 107 -11.53 -8.34 15.13
N PRO A 108 -10.49 -8.18 15.98
CA PRO A 108 -10.61 -7.58 17.30
C PRO A 108 -11.36 -6.23 17.28
N ALA A 109 -12.11 -5.93 18.34
CA ALA A 109 -12.90 -4.70 18.43
C ALA A 109 -12.07 -3.41 18.34
N LEU A 110 -10.81 -3.48 18.75
CA LEU A 110 -9.88 -2.34 18.71
C LEU A 110 -9.43 -2.04 17.27
N ASP A 111 -9.19 -3.08 16.46
CA ASP A 111 -8.79 -2.94 15.05
C ASP A 111 -9.93 -2.29 14.24
N ARG A 112 -11.19 -2.57 14.61
CA ARG A 112 -12.37 -1.87 14.05
C ARG A 112 -12.40 -0.37 14.35
N THR A 113 -11.83 0.06 15.48
CA THR A 113 -11.77 1.48 15.83
C THR A 113 -10.76 2.19 14.93
N TYR A 114 -9.58 1.61 14.72
CA TYR A 114 -8.55 2.18 13.86
C TYR A 114 -8.93 2.17 12.37
N ALA A 115 -9.79 1.24 11.95
CA ALA A 115 -10.27 1.10 10.58
C ALA A 115 -11.55 1.89 10.24
N ALA A 116 -12.12 2.60 11.21
CA ALA A 116 -13.29 3.44 10.96
C ALA A 116 -12.89 4.69 10.16
N TYR A 117 -13.63 4.98 9.09
CA TYR A 117 -13.39 6.13 8.22
C TYR A 117 -13.19 7.43 9.00
N GLU A 118 -14.03 7.68 10.01
CA GLU A 118 -13.99 8.91 10.79
C GLU A 118 -12.68 9.05 11.57
N ASN A 119 -12.12 7.93 12.04
CA ASN A 119 -10.88 7.93 12.81
C ASN A 119 -9.65 8.08 11.91
N GLU A 120 -9.61 7.38 10.76
CA GLU A 120 -8.56 7.55 9.76
C GLU A 120 -8.52 9.00 9.26
N THR A 121 -9.67 9.50 8.80
CA THR A 121 -9.82 10.83 8.21
C THR A 121 -9.46 11.92 9.22
N LYS A 122 -10.00 11.86 10.44
CA LYS A 122 -9.68 12.84 11.48
C LYS A 122 -8.18 12.93 11.73
N MET A 123 -7.49 11.80 11.83
CA MET A 123 -6.06 11.77 12.11
C MET A 123 -5.24 12.33 10.93
N TYR A 124 -5.56 11.93 9.69
CA TYR A 124 -4.90 12.47 8.50
C TYR A 124 -5.07 13.98 8.38
N LEU A 125 -6.28 14.50 8.63
CA LEU A 125 -6.57 15.93 8.55
C LEU A 125 -5.94 16.73 9.70
N GLU A 126 -5.92 16.18 10.91
CA GLU A 126 -5.19 16.78 12.04
C GLU A 126 -3.71 16.93 11.73
N GLN A 127 -3.09 15.94 11.07
CA GLN A 127 -1.70 16.06 10.65
C GLN A 127 -1.55 17.06 9.50
N ALA A 128 -2.37 16.95 8.45
CA ALA A 128 -2.29 17.84 7.30
C ALA A 128 -2.41 19.31 7.75
N SER A 129 -3.25 19.60 8.76
CA SER A 129 -3.44 20.96 9.31
C SER A 129 -2.21 21.53 10.02
N LYS A 130 -1.30 20.67 10.47
CA LYS A 130 -0.02 21.06 11.09
C LYS A 130 1.13 21.10 10.09
N SER A 131 0.91 20.56 8.89
CA SER A 131 1.87 20.56 7.80
C SER A 131 1.79 21.84 6.96
N ASN A 132 2.78 22.03 6.08
CA ASN A 132 2.77 23.11 5.10
C ASN A 132 2.25 22.65 3.72
N TYR A 133 1.68 21.44 3.62
CA TYR A 133 1.21 20.90 2.35
C TYR A 133 -0.16 21.49 1.97
N SER A 134 -0.25 21.99 0.73
CA SER A 134 -1.52 22.48 0.17
C SER A 134 -2.31 21.39 -0.57
N VAL A 135 -1.64 20.30 -0.95
CA VAL A 135 -2.18 19.20 -1.75
C VAL A 135 -2.03 17.87 -1.02
N ILE A 136 -3.13 17.13 -0.94
CA ILE A 136 -3.18 15.75 -0.45
C ILE A 136 -3.53 14.83 -1.63
N TYR A 137 -2.65 13.88 -1.94
CA TYR A 137 -2.96 12.77 -2.82
C TYR A 137 -3.54 11.61 -2.01
N VAL A 138 -4.77 11.22 -2.32
CA VAL A 138 -5.49 10.15 -1.63
C VAL A 138 -5.54 8.90 -2.50
N ALA A 139 -5.04 7.80 -1.96
CA ALA A 139 -5.20 6.47 -2.50
C ALA A 139 -6.41 5.79 -1.83
N SER A 140 -7.36 5.36 -2.65
CA SER A 140 -8.45 4.48 -2.27
C SER A 140 -8.98 3.75 -3.50
N THR A 141 -9.62 2.61 -3.28
CA THR A 141 -10.44 1.92 -4.28
C THR A 141 -11.87 2.48 -4.33
N ASP A 142 -12.33 3.15 -3.27
CA ASP A 142 -13.66 3.74 -3.18
C ASP A 142 -13.66 5.23 -3.56
N ARG A 143 -14.40 5.56 -4.63
CA ARG A 143 -14.51 6.94 -5.14
C ARG A 143 -15.41 7.82 -4.29
N ASN A 144 -16.40 7.24 -3.62
CA ASN A 144 -17.31 7.98 -2.77
C ASN A 144 -16.57 8.46 -1.52
N GLU A 145 -15.73 7.61 -0.93
CA GLU A 145 -14.91 7.98 0.23
C GLU A 145 -13.84 9.01 -0.13
N VAL A 146 -13.22 8.93 -1.32
CA VAL A 146 -12.34 10.01 -1.80
C VAL A 146 -13.09 11.33 -1.90
N SER A 147 -14.34 11.30 -2.38
CA SER A 147 -15.17 12.50 -2.50
C SER A 147 -15.58 13.05 -1.14
N GLN A 148 -15.93 12.17 -0.19
CA GLN A 148 -16.24 12.54 1.19
C GLN A 148 -15.01 13.14 1.89
N PHE A 149 -13.84 12.50 1.74
CA PHE A 149 -12.59 12.99 2.33
C PHE A 149 -12.21 14.36 1.77
N ALA A 150 -12.45 14.60 0.47
CA ALA A 150 -12.22 15.90 -0.14
C ALA A 150 -13.12 17.00 0.43
N GLU A 151 -14.37 16.68 0.80
CA GLU A 151 -15.28 17.60 1.48
C GLU A 151 -14.82 17.87 2.92
N ASP A 152 -14.44 16.82 3.66
CA ASP A 152 -13.98 16.90 5.04
C ASP A 152 -12.65 17.68 5.16
N ALA A 153 -11.80 17.62 4.13
CA ALA A 153 -10.47 18.24 4.11
C ALA A 153 -10.48 19.75 3.83
N LYS A 154 -11.63 20.36 3.51
CA LYS A 154 -11.67 21.79 3.15
C LYS A 154 -11.08 22.67 4.27
N PRO A 155 -10.21 23.66 3.93
CA PRO A 155 -9.97 24.21 2.60
C PRO A 155 -8.81 23.56 1.81
N MET A 156 -8.27 22.41 2.22
CA MET A 156 -7.15 21.75 1.52
C MET A 156 -7.57 21.19 0.16
N ILE A 157 -6.59 21.08 -0.74
CA ILE A 157 -6.80 20.48 -2.05
C ILE A 157 -6.58 18.97 -1.93
N VAL A 158 -7.65 18.20 -2.13
CA VAL A 158 -7.59 16.74 -2.23
C VAL A 158 -7.67 16.32 -3.69
N THR A 159 -6.83 15.35 -4.06
CA THR A 159 -6.83 14.77 -5.40
C THR A 159 -6.55 13.26 -5.33
N SER A 160 -6.78 12.56 -6.43
CA SER A 160 -6.54 11.13 -6.56
C SER A 160 -6.22 10.76 -8.01
N LYS A 161 -5.84 9.50 -8.25
CA LYS A 161 -5.71 8.97 -9.62
C LYS A 161 -6.98 9.20 -10.46
N PHE A 162 -8.17 9.20 -9.86
CA PHE A 162 -9.42 9.36 -10.60
C PHE A 162 -9.62 10.79 -11.10
N ASN A 163 -9.19 11.79 -10.33
CA ASN A 163 -9.20 13.19 -10.74
C ASN A 163 -8.14 13.45 -11.83
N LEU A 164 -6.97 12.85 -11.66
CA LEU A 164 -5.82 13.11 -12.54
C LEU A 164 -5.88 12.32 -13.85
N LEU A 165 -6.41 11.09 -13.88
CA LEU A 165 -6.49 10.24 -15.08
C LEU A 165 -7.85 10.29 -15.79
N GLY A 166 -8.71 11.27 -15.47
CA GLY A 166 -10.12 11.29 -15.86
C GLY A 166 -10.46 11.63 -17.32
N MET A 167 -9.47 11.73 -18.22
CA MET A 167 -9.70 12.18 -19.60
C MET A 167 -8.87 11.37 -20.60
N GLY A 168 -9.38 11.22 -21.82
CA GLY A 168 -8.62 10.73 -22.98
C GLY A 168 -8.26 9.24 -22.93
N ARG A 169 -7.07 8.90 -23.42
CA ARG A 169 -6.60 7.51 -23.51
C ARG A 169 -6.34 6.90 -22.12
N GLU A 170 -6.01 7.72 -21.14
CA GLU A 170 -5.69 7.26 -19.79
C GLU A 170 -6.89 6.66 -19.07
N ILE A 171 -8.11 7.19 -19.29
CA ILE A 171 -9.31 6.61 -18.68
C ILE A 171 -9.59 5.22 -19.26
N GLU A 172 -9.35 5.00 -20.55
CA GLU A 172 -9.49 3.69 -21.19
C GLU A 172 -8.44 2.70 -20.68
N MET A 173 -7.20 3.17 -20.48
CA MET A 173 -6.15 2.34 -19.90
C MET A 173 -6.46 1.96 -18.45
N LEU A 174 -6.93 2.91 -17.64
CA LEU A 174 -7.34 2.66 -16.26
C LEU A 174 -8.51 1.67 -16.21
N ALA A 175 -9.49 1.80 -17.09
CA ALA A 175 -10.67 0.91 -17.16
C ALA A 175 -10.34 -0.54 -17.56
N ARG A 176 -9.18 -0.79 -18.19
CA ARG A 176 -8.70 -2.14 -18.52
C ARG A 176 -8.06 -2.88 -17.34
N LEU A 177 -7.77 -2.16 -16.25
CA LEU A 177 -7.18 -2.73 -15.04
C LEU A 177 -8.28 -3.10 -14.04
N THR A 178 -8.13 -4.25 -13.39
CA THR A 178 -8.99 -4.60 -12.24
C THR A 178 -8.78 -3.59 -11.10
N PRO A 179 -9.74 -3.41 -10.18
CA PRO A 179 -9.56 -2.52 -9.03
C PRO A 179 -8.26 -2.76 -8.26
N GLU A 180 -7.90 -4.03 -8.04
CA GLU A 180 -6.66 -4.42 -7.36
C GLU A 180 -5.43 -4.02 -8.19
N GLN A 181 -5.48 -4.19 -9.52
CA GLN A 181 -4.38 -3.75 -10.39
C GLN A 181 -4.21 -2.23 -10.38
N GLN A 182 -5.31 -1.47 -10.25
CA GLN A 182 -5.25 -0.01 -10.13
C GLN A 182 -4.56 0.44 -8.84
N THR A 183 -4.61 -0.34 -7.75
CA THR A 183 -3.90 0.01 -6.51
C THR A 183 -2.39 0.12 -6.70
N PHE A 184 -1.81 -0.61 -7.64
CA PHE A 184 -0.38 -0.48 -7.95
C PHE A 184 0.00 0.86 -8.57
N ILE A 185 -0.97 1.58 -9.15
CA ILE A 185 -0.75 2.97 -9.59
C ILE A 185 -0.55 3.83 -8.35
N ASP A 186 -1.44 3.72 -7.37
CA ASP A 186 -1.32 4.45 -6.09
C ASP A 186 -0.06 4.07 -5.32
N PHE A 187 0.31 2.78 -5.32
CA PHE A 187 1.54 2.30 -4.68
C PHE A 187 2.78 3.02 -5.22
N LEU A 188 2.85 3.24 -6.54
CA LEU A 188 3.95 3.96 -7.18
C LEU A 188 3.89 5.47 -6.95
N VAL A 189 2.70 6.06 -6.91
CA VAL A 189 2.52 7.50 -6.66
C VAL A 189 2.86 7.86 -5.21
N LEU A 190 2.35 7.09 -4.25
CA LEU A 190 2.56 7.34 -2.82
C LEU A 190 4.02 7.17 -2.38
N GLN A 191 4.80 6.34 -3.09
CA GLN A 191 6.25 6.29 -2.88
C GLN A 191 6.93 7.64 -3.08
N LYS A 192 6.36 8.52 -3.90
CA LYS A 192 6.89 9.86 -4.20
C LYS A 192 6.34 10.95 -3.28
N ALA A 193 5.44 10.65 -2.35
CA ALA A 193 4.92 11.66 -1.43
C ALA A 193 6.04 12.30 -0.59
N SER A 194 5.87 13.56 -0.19
CA SER A 194 6.76 14.18 0.79
C SER A 194 6.70 13.42 2.11
N GLU A 195 5.48 13.18 2.56
CA GLU A 195 5.13 12.46 3.77
C GLU A 195 3.98 11.50 3.42
N PHE A 196 4.04 10.26 3.91
CA PHE A 196 3.02 9.25 3.66
C PHE A 196 2.32 8.85 4.95
N TRP A 197 0.99 8.81 4.90
CA TRP A 197 0.14 8.36 5.99
C TRP A 197 -0.74 7.18 5.55
N GLY A 198 -0.75 6.13 6.36
CA GLY A 198 -1.63 4.98 6.17
C GLY A 198 -2.01 4.34 7.49
N VAL A 199 -2.72 3.21 7.43
CA VAL A 199 -3.16 2.45 8.63
C VAL A 199 -2.51 1.08 8.80
N GLY A 200 -2.33 0.69 10.07
CA GLY A 200 -1.59 -0.50 10.53
C GLY A 200 -2.19 -1.84 10.14
N HIS A 201 -3.48 -1.90 9.85
CA HIS A 201 -4.16 -3.12 9.42
C HIS A 201 -4.16 -3.30 7.89
N SER A 202 -3.58 -2.35 7.14
CA SER A 202 -3.47 -2.44 5.68
C SER A 202 -2.07 -2.88 5.23
N ALA A 203 -1.99 -4.07 4.65
CA ALA A 203 -0.76 -4.56 4.03
C ALA A 203 -0.24 -3.62 2.92
N PHE A 204 -1.13 -2.90 2.25
CA PHE A 204 -0.76 -1.89 1.26
C PHE A 204 0.03 -0.75 1.89
N SER A 205 -0.47 -0.18 3.00
CA SER A 205 0.21 0.90 3.71
C SER A 205 1.61 0.48 4.18
N TRP A 206 1.73 -0.74 4.72
CA TRP A 206 3.03 -1.29 5.10
C TRP A 206 3.99 -1.42 3.92
N ASN A 207 3.53 -1.91 2.77
CA ASN A 207 4.39 -1.99 1.58
C ASN A 207 4.87 -0.61 1.14
N VAL A 208 4.02 0.42 1.15
CA VAL A 208 4.42 1.79 0.80
C VAL A 208 5.46 2.31 1.80
N ALA A 209 5.20 2.20 3.10
CA ALA A 209 6.11 2.71 4.14
C ALA A 209 7.47 1.99 4.13
N LEU A 210 7.47 0.65 4.10
CA LEU A 210 8.71 -0.13 4.04
C LEU A 210 9.49 0.16 2.76
N LYS A 211 8.79 0.38 1.64
CA LYS A 211 9.45 0.77 0.39
C LYS A 211 10.16 2.11 0.54
N ARG A 212 9.46 3.11 1.07
CA ARG A 212 9.98 4.46 1.31
C ARG A 212 11.13 4.45 2.32
N HIS A 213 11.08 3.58 3.32
CA HIS A 213 12.14 3.41 4.31
C HIS A 213 13.50 3.06 3.67
N THR A 214 13.50 2.33 2.54
CA THR A 214 14.75 2.00 1.82
C THR A 214 15.44 3.22 1.19
N PHE A 215 14.76 4.37 1.11
CA PHE A 215 15.33 5.63 0.64
C PHE A 215 16.07 6.39 1.74
N LEU A 216 15.90 6.00 3.01
CA LEU A 216 16.57 6.64 4.14
C LEU A 216 18.03 6.20 4.23
N SER A 217 18.92 7.18 4.37
CA SER A 217 20.36 6.94 4.41
C SER A 217 20.83 6.24 5.68
N ASP A 218 20.14 6.43 6.81
CA ASP A 218 20.49 5.80 8.10
C ASP A 218 19.57 4.62 8.47
N GLY A 219 18.46 4.42 7.75
CA GLY A 219 17.52 3.31 7.93
C GLY A 219 17.00 3.19 9.35
N LYS A 220 16.82 4.33 10.05
CA LYS A 220 16.33 4.34 11.42
C LYS A 220 14.82 4.45 11.45
N PHE A 221 14.23 3.67 12.34
CA PHE A 221 12.85 3.86 12.77
C PHE A 221 12.82 4.96 13.82
N GLU A 222 11.76 5.77 13.81
CA GLU A 222 11.51 6.75 14.86
C GLU A 222 10.75 6.10 16.02
N ASP A 223 11.04 6.54 17.25
CA ASP A 223 10.30 6.12 18.44
C ASP A 223 8.98 6.90 18.54
N GLY A 224 8.12 6.69 17.55
CA GLY A 224 6.84 7.38 17.43
C GLY A 224 5.70 6.68 18.18
N LYS A 225 4.51 7.28 18.05
CA LYS A 225 3.27 6.82 18.71
C LYS A 225 2.47 5.85 17.84
N ASN A 226 2.78 5.78 16.55
CA ASN A 226 2.04 5.00 15.58
C ASN A 226 2.56 3.54 15.51
N ALA A 227 1.96 2.71 14.67
CA ALA A 227 2.41 1.34 14.45
C ALA A 227 3.80 1.29 13.78
N PHE A 228 4.08 2.29 12.94
CA PHE A 228 5.38 2.57 12.33
C PHE A 228 5.52 4.09 12.15
N ASP A 229 6.71 4.61 12.41
CA ASP A 229 7.09 5.99 12.15
C ASP A 229 8.55 6.03 11.64
N ASP A 230 8.79 6.77 10.56
CA ASP A 230 10.11 7.24 10.12
C ASP A 230 10.01 8.64 9.51
N GLU A 231 11.12 9.18 8.99
CA GLU A 231 11.17 10.54 8.41
C GLU A 231 10.17 10.75 7.25
N LEU A 232 9.78 9.67 6.56
CA LEU A 232 8.97 9.73 5.34
C LEU A 232 7.56 9.18 5.52
N SER A 233 7.30 8.33 6.51
CA SER A 233 6.10 7.50 6.55
C SER A 233 5.59 7.25 7.97
N HIS A 234 4.28 7.34 8.11
CA HIS A 234 3.56 7.17 9.37
C HIS A 234 2.41 6.18 9.18
N ILE A 235 2.40 5.09 9.95
CA ILE A 235 1.36 4.06 9.90
C ILE A 235 0.53 4.12 11.17
N TYR A 236 -0.58 4.81 11.11
CA TYR A 236 -1.51 4.95 12.22
C TYR A 236 -2.04 3.60 12.69
N GLY A 237 -2.04 3.41 13.99
CA GLY A 237 -2.38 2.14 14.62
C GLY A 237 -1.68 2.03 15.95
N ARG A 238 -1.82 0.86 16.58
CA ARG A 238 -1.18 0.59 17.86
C ARG A 238 0.30 0.33 17.64
N LYS A 239 1.17 0.91 18.49
CA LYS A 239 2.58 0.54 18.52
C LYS A 239 2.76 -0.98 18.69
N GLY A 240 3.46 -1.61 17.75
CA GLY A 240 3.64 -3.06 17.71
C GLY A 240 2.58 -3.83 16.93
N GLU A 241 1.52 -3.16 16.44
CA GLU A 241 0.53 -3.75 15.55
C GLU A 241 1.19 -4.22 14.26
N ASN A 242 0.86 -5.44 13.84
CA ASN A 242 1.33 -6.02 12.57
C ASN A 242 2.85 -5.90 12.33
N GLN A 243 3.68 -5.91 13.38
CA GLN A 243 5.15 -5.96 13.27
C GLN A 243 5.67 -7.13 12.43
N MET A 244 4.88 -8.19 12.31
CA MET A 244 5.17 -9.28 11.38
C MET A 244 5.23 -8.79 9.93
N LEU A 245 4.45 -7.79 9.52
CA LEU A 245 4.53 -7.22 8.18
C LEU A 245 5.85 -6.46 8.00
N ALA A 246 6.29 -5.70 9.01
CA ALA A 246 7.56 -4.97 9.00
C ALA A 246 8.80 -5.86 8.81
N THR A 247 8.73 -7.10 9.29
CA THR A 247 9.85 -8.06 9.26
C THR A 247 9.72 -9.12 8.18
N ARG A 248 8.57 -9.23 7.51
CA ARG A 248 8.28 -10.35 6.59
C ARG A 248 7.85 -9.92 5.20
N MET A 249 7.83 -8.61 4.93
CA MET A 249 7.65 -8.05 3.60
C MET A 249 9.01 -7.65 3.03
N TRP A 250 9.20 -7.91 1.73
CA TRP A 250 10.34 -7.38 0.99
C TRP A 250 9.99 -5.99 0.45
N PRO A 251 10.65 -4.92 0.93
CA PRO A 251 10.52 -3.59 0.33
C PRO A 251 11.18 -3.49 -1.06
#